data_AF-A0A7V3ENA2-F1
#
_entry.id   AF-A0A7V3ENA2-F1
#
_cell.length_a   1.000
_cell.length_b   1.000
_cell.length_c   1.000
_cell.angle_alpha   90.00
_cell.angle_beta   90.00
_cell.angle_gamma   90.00
#
_symmetry.space_group_name_H-M   'P 1'
#
loop_
_entity.id
_entity.type
_entity.pdbx_description
1 polymer ?
#
loop_
_entity_poly.entity_id
_entity_poly.type
_entity_poly.pdbx_seq_one_letter_code
_entity_poly.pdbx_strand_id
1 'polypeptide(L)'
;MATAAHNLYGRNRSPLRRYGRAALLIALVVVFCIGGVGLLTGRVRDLTPDELRERMGDAVQGLPLEEAIAQINRMTPEQRREVMRSESARDYLLRLSPEQRRRFVRETLDRGIQEQLERYHRMNKDEREAFVAEIRKRQQEAREQMDRLPPDKKEELRRFANSENVAEMLEQASKAFLSLTTSAERAELQSLYEGALDNLQHAQKLK
;
A
#
# COMPACT_ATOMS: atom_id res chain seq x y z
N MET A 1 -65.75 46.48 23.44
CA MET A 1 -64.30 46.71 23.52
C MET A 1 -63.58 45.39 23.26
N ALA A 2 -63.30 45.10 21.99
CA ALA A 2 -62.62 43.89 21.56
C ALA A 2 -61.62 44.27 20.45
N THR A 3 -60.35 43.97 20.67
CA THR A 3 -59.28 43.99 19.66
C THR A 3 -58.18 43.06 20.20
N ALA A 4 -58.14 41.81 19.77
CA ALA A 4 -57.54 41.30 18.53
C ALA A 4 -56.13 40.76 18.82
N ALA A 5 -56.08 39.44 19.00
CA ALA A 5 -54.87 38.65 19.12
C ALA A 5 -54.06 38.70 17.81
N HIS A 6 -52.82 39.19 17.89
CA HIS A 6 -51.87 39.16 16.78
C HIS A 6 -51.27 37.75 16.65
N ASN A 7 -51.80 36.99 15.71
CA ASN A 7 -51.27 35.71 15.25
C ASN A 7 -50.00 35.97 14.42
N LEU A 8 -48.83 35.78 15.01
CA LEU A 8 -47.54 36.02 14.37
C LEU A 8 -46.97 34.73 13.79
N TYR A 9 -46.85 34.73 12.45
CA TYR A 9 -45.81 34.05 11.67
C TYR A 9 -45.89 32.54 11.44
N GLY A 10 -46.97 32.09 10.78
CA GLY A 10 -46.90 30.97 9.84
C GLY A 10 -46.24 31.36 8.51
N ARG A 11 -44.94 31.71 8.50
CA ARG A 11 -44.21 31.99 7.25
C ARG A 11 -43.96 30.67 6.52
N ASN A 12 -44.92 30.26 5.70
CA ASN A 12 -44.82 29.17 4.72
C ASN A 12 -43.67 29.44 3.74
N ARG A 13 -42.44 29.11 4.16
CA ARG A 13 -41.29 29.01 3.27
C ARG A 13 -41.50 27.73 2.46
N SER A 14 -41.99 27.89 1.22
CA SER A 14 -42.26 26.79 0.30
C SER A 14 -41.15 25.73 0.35
N PRO A 15 -41.47 24.44 0.55
CA PRO A 15 -40.47 23.36 0.68
C PRO A 15 -39.47 23.35 -0.47
N LEU A 16 -39.91 23.72 -1.68
CA LEU A 16 -39.07 23.87 -2.89
C LEU A 16 -37.86 24.79 -2.70
N ARG A 17 -38.00 25.90 -1.95
CA ARG A 17 -36.87 26.83 -1.68
C ARG A 17 -35.88 26.28 -0.65
N ARG A 18 -36.31 25.37 0.23
CA ARG A 18 -35.42 24.67 1.17
C ARG A 18 -34.62 23.60 0.44
N TYR A 19 -35.27 22.80 -0.40
CA TYR A 19 -34.60 21.78 -1.22
C TYR A 19 -33.65 22.39 -2.25
N GLY A 20 -34.04 23.49 -2.91
CA GLY A 20 -33.15 24.19 -3.85
C GLY A 20 -31.88 24.74 -3.20
N ARG A 21 -31.97 25.29 -1.98
CA ARG A 21 -30.79 25.77 -1.23
C ARG A 21 -29.90 24.62 -0.75
N ALA A 22 -30.50 23.52 -0.30
CA ALA A 22 -29.75 22.33 0.11
C ALA A 22 -29.00 21.72 -1.09
N ALA A 23 -29.65 21.59 -2.24
CA ALA A 23 -29.02 21.08 -3.46
C ALA A 23 -27.84 21.97 -3.93
N LEU A 24 -28.01 23.30 -3.86
CA LEU A 24 -26.95 24.25 -4.21
C LEU A 24 -25.74 24.15 -3.26
N LEU A 25 -25.98 24.00 -1.95
CA LEU A 25 -24.91 23.81 -0.96
C LEU A 25 -24.17 22.48 -1.17
N ILE A 26 -24.88 21.40 -1.47
CA ILE A 26 -24.27 20.11 -1.79
C ILE A 26 -23.43 20.22 -3.06
N ALA A 27 -23.95 20.86 -4.11
CA ALA A 27 -23.19 21.10 -5.34
C ALA A 27 -21.91 21.92 -5.09
N LEU A 28 -21.98 22.96 -4.25
CA LEU A 28 -20.82 23.76 -3.87
C LEU A 28 -19.79 22.96 -3.07
N VAL A 29 -20.22 22.13 -2.11
CA VAL A 29 -19.33 21.25 -1.34
C VAL A 29 -18.68 20.22 -2.27
N VAL A 30 -19.42 19.62 -3.19
CA VAL A 30 -18.87 18.67 -4.17
C VAL A 30 -17.85 19.35 -5.08
N VAL A 31 -18.13 20.54 -5.59
CA VAL A 31 -17.18 21.32 -6.41
C VAL A 31 -15.95 21.73 -5.61
N PHE A 32 -16.09 22.06 -4.32
CA PHE A 32 -14.95 22.42 -3.46
C PHE A 32 -14.13 21.19 -3.05
N CYS A 33 -14.76 20.05 -2.80
CA CYS A 33 -14.07 18.78 -2.53
C CYS A 33 -13.34 18.24 -3.76
N ILE A 34 -13.93 18.35 -4.96
CA ILE A 34 -13.31 17.88 -6.20
C ILE A 34 -12.27 18.89 -6.72
N GLY A 35 -12.59 20.18 -6.72
CA GLY A 35 -11.72 21.26 -7.21
C GLY A 35 -10.59 21.63 -6.24
N GLY A 36 -10.83 21.57 -4.93
CA GLY A 36 -9.83 21.87 -3.90
C GLY A 36 -8.73 20.81 -3.81
N VAL A 37 -9.07 19.53 -4.00
CA VAL A 37 -8.07 18.45 -4.04
C VAL A 37 -7.15 18.57 -5.26
N GLY A 38 -7.67 18.99 -6.41
CA GLY A 38 -6.87 19.21 -7.63
C GLY A 38 -5.93 20.42 -7.58
N LEU A 39 -6.24 21.43 -6.76
CA LEU A 39 -5.41 22.65 -6.59
C LEU A 39 -4.41 22.55 -5.43
N LEU A 40 -4.72 21.78 -4.38
CA LEU A 40 -3.82 21.58 -3.23
C LEU A 40 -2.86 20.41 -3.41
N THR A 41 -3.16 19.46 -4.29
CA THR A 41 -2.17 18.47 -4.74
C THR A 41 -1.33 19.10 -5.83
N GLY A 42 -0.31 19.87 -5.43
CA GLY A 42 0.73 20.32 -6.36
C GLY A 42 1.17 19.10 -7.18
N ARG A 43 1.10 19.19 -8.52
CA ARG A 43 1.47 18.09 -9.41
C ARG A 43 2.89 17.66 -9.08
N VAL A 44 3.02 16.61 -8.29
CA VAL A 44 4.29 15.94 -8.09
C VAL A 44 4.68 15.44 -9.48
N ARG A 45 5.76 16.00 -10.04
CA ARG A 45 6.30 15.58 -11.34
C ARG A 45 6.64 14.09 -11.23
N ASP A 46 6.16 13.29 -12.17
CA ASP A 46 6.52 11.87 -12.20
C ASP A 46 8.02 11.74 -12.45
N LEU A 47 8.72 11.08 -11.53
CA LEU A 47 10.14 10.83 -11.61
C LEU A 47 10.37 9.53 -12.38
N THR A 48 11.41 9.51 -13.20
CA THR A 48 11.93 8.27 -13.76
C THR A 48 12.53 7.39 -12.64
N PRO A 49 12.70 6.07 -12.86
CA PRO A 49 13.36 5.20 -11.89
C PRO A 49 14.74 5.69 -11.46
N ASP A 50 15.54 6.20 -12.39
CA ASP A 50 16.87 6.73 -12.12
C ASP A 50 16.82 7.99 -11.24
N GLU A 51 15.97 8.95 -11.58
CA GLU A 51 15.78 10.16 -10.79
C GLU A 51 15.25 9.85 -9.39
N LEU A 52 14.33 8.88 -9.27
CA LEU A 52 13.82 8.47 -7.97
C LEU A 52 14.94 7.84 -7.11
N ARG A 53 15.79 6.99 -7.70
CA ARG A 53 16.95 6.40 -7.02
C ARG A 53 17.92 7.47 -6.54
N GLU A 54 18.23 8.43 -7.39
CA GLU A 54 19.12 9.55 -7.05
C GLU A 54 18.56 10.37 -5.87
N ARG A 55 17.27 10.73 -5.91
CA ARG A 55 16.62 11.50 -4.82
C ARG A 55 16.47 10.70 -3.53
N MET A 56 16.25 9.39 -3.63
CA MET A 56 16.27 8.50 -2.47
C MET A 56 17.68 8.32 -1.91
N GLY A 57 18.73 8.48 -2.72
CA GLY A 57 20.13 8.43 -2.29
C GLY A 57 20.63 9.72 -1.66
N ASP A 58 20.02 10.86 -1.97
CA ASP A 58 20.42 12.16 -1.43
C ASP A 58 20.22 12.19 0.10
N ALA A 59 21.32 12.37 0.84
CA ALA A 59 21.34 12.46 2.29
C ALA A 59 20.90 13.84 2.81
N VAL A 60 21.07 14.88 2.00
CA VAL A 60 20.95 16.29 2.40
C VAL A 60 19.56 16.82 2.08
N GLN A 61 19.09 16.63 0.86
CA GLN A 61 17.72 17.05 0.50
C GLN A 61 16.73 15.94 0.77
N GLY A 62 17.07 14.70 0.41
CA GLY A 62 16.22 13.52 0.58
C GLY A 62 14.86 13.65 -0.11
N LEU A 63 14.21 12.51 -0.36
CA LEU A 63 12.82 12.53 -0.81
C LEU A 63 11.89 12.51 0.42
N PRO A 64 10.90 13.41 0.52
CA PRO A 64 9.88 13.30 1.57
C PRO A 64 9.13 11.96 1.47
N LEU A 65 8.73 11.40 2.61
CA LEU A 65 8.06 10.09 2.67
C LEU A 65 6.83 10.03 1.77
N GLU A 66 5.97 11.04 1.85
CA GLU A 66 4.75 11.15 1.08
C GLU A 66 5.03 11.20 -0.43
N GLU A 67 6.08 11.91 -0.83
CA GLU A 67 6.51 11.99 -2.22
C GLU A 67 7.05 10.63 -2.68
N ALA A 68 7.86 9.96 -1.87
CA ALA A 68 8.37 8.62 -2.17
C ALA A 68 7.24 7.60 -2.38
N ILE A 69 6.23 7.59 -1.49
CA ILE A 69 5.06 6.72 -1.61
C ILE A 69 4.29 7.05 -2.91
N ALA A 70 4.04 8.33 -3.18
CA ALA A 70 3.32 8.75 -4.37
C ALA A 70 4.05 8.36 -5.67
N GLN A 71 5.37 8.55 -5.73
CA GLN A 71 6.19 8.19 -6.88
C GLN A 71 6.20 6.67 -7.12
N ILE A 72 6.47 5.90 -6.07
CA ILE A 72 6.45 4.44 -6.15
C ILE A 72 5.08 3.96 -6.62
N ASN A 73 3.99 4.47 -6.06
CA ASN A 73 2.64 4.05 -6.47
C ASN A 73 2.24 4.44 -7.89
N ARG A 74 2.97 5.33 -8.57
CA ARG A 74 2.72 5.69 -9.98
C ARG A 74 3.55 4.86 -10.96
N MET A 75 4.60 4.20 -10.49
CA MET A 75 5.48 3.39 -11.33
C MET A 75 4.87 2.06 -11.73
N THR A 76 5.35 1.50 -12.86
CA THR A 76 5.02 0.13 -13.24
C THR A 76 5.64 -0.87 -12.24
N PRO A 77 5.11 -2.09 -12.11
CA PRO A 77 5.69 -3.10 -11.22
C PRO A 77 7.16 -3.40 -11.51
N GLU A 78 7.60 -3.36 -12.78
CA GLU A 78 9.00 -3.56 -13.17
C GLU A 78 9.89 -2.42 -12.64
N GLN A 79 9.47 -1.17 -12.85
CA GLN A 79 10.17 0.02 -12.35
C GLN A 79 10.24 0.04 -10.82
N ARG A 80 9.13 -0.29 -10.14
CA ARG A 80 9.12 -0.40 -8.68
C ARG A 80 10.14 -1.41 -8.18
N ARG A 81 10.19 -2.61 -8.80
CA ARG A 81 11.18 -3.63 -8.42
C ARG A 81 12.60 -3.16 -8.64
N GLU A 82 12.87 -2.45 -9.73
CA GLU A 82 14.18 -1.89 -10.02
C GLU A 82 14.61 -0.87 -8.96
N VAL A 83 13.75 0.10 -8.65
CA VAL A 83 14.03 1.12 -7.63
C VAL A 83 14.21 0.47 -6.26
N MET A 84 13.30 -0.39 -5.85
CA MET A 84 13.32 -1.00 -4.51
C MET A 84 14.49 -1.99 -4.30
N ARG A 85 15.14 -2.46 -5.38
CA ARG A 85 16.36 -3.27 -5.31
C ARG A 85 17.64 -2.44 -5.23
N SER A 86 17.56 -1.14 -5.44
CA SER A 86 18.74 -0.27 -5.39
C SER A 86 19.26 -0.07 -3.97
N GLU A 87 20.56 0.17 -3.86
CA GLU A 87 21.21 0.53 -2.59
C GLU A 87 20.62 1.83 -2.03
N SER A 88 20.34 2.81 -2.89
CA SER A 88 19.71 4.08 -2.53
C SER A 88 18.36 3.90 -1.85
N ALA A 89 17.51 2.99 -2.35
CA ALA A 89 16.23 2.69 -1.71
C ALA A 89 16.41 2.00 -0.35
N ARG A 90 17.42 1.12 -0.22
CA ARG A 90 17.75 0.48 1.06
C ARG A 90 18.20 1.51 2.09
N ASP A 91 19.13 2.39 1.71
CA ASP A 91 19.65 3.44 2.59
C ASP A 91 18.57 4.45 2.97
N TYR A 92 17.70 4.80 2.03
CA TYR A 92 16.51 5.61 2.30
C TYR A 92 15.63 4.99 3.39
N LEU A 93 15.27 3.71 3.25
CA LEU A 93 14.45 3.03 4.25
C LEU A 93 15.15 2.90 5.60
N LEU A 94 16.47 2.73 5.63
CA LEU A 94 17.24 2.68 6.88
C LEU A 94 17.19 4.01 7.64
N ARG A 95 17.14 5.15 6.92
CA ARG A 95 17.02 6.50 7.51
C ARG A 95 15.63 6.83 8.06
N LEU A 96 14.58 6.20 7.53
CA LEU A 96 13.23 6.41 8.03
C LEU A 96 13.07 5.90 9.47
N SER A 97 12.25 6.59 10.26
CA SER A 97 11.81 6.07 11.56
C SER A 97 11.07 4.72 11.39
N PRO A 98 10.98 3.88 12.43
CA PRO A 98 10.18 2.66 12.38
C PRO A 98 8.73 2.91 11.89
N GLU A 99 8.08 3.97 12.39
CA GLU A 99 6.72 4.38 12.00
C GLU A 99 6.64 4.77 10.52
N GLN A 100 7.62 5.54 10.05
CA GLN A 100 7.70 5.98 8.65
C GLN A 100 7.95 4.80 7.71
N ARG A 101 8.84 3.86 8.07
CA ARG A 101 9.03 2.62 7.32
C ARG A 101 7.75 1.81 7.23
N ARG A 102 7.05 1.61 8.35
CA ARG A 102 5.77 0.89 8.39
C ARG A 102 4.75 1.53 7.46
N ARG A 103 4.62 2.86 7.52
CA ARG A 103 3.74 3.62 6.64
C ARG A 103 4.12 3.48 5.16
N PHE A 104 5.40 3.59 4.83
CA PHE A 104 5.91 3.38 3.47
C PHE A 104 5.52 2.01 2.94
N VAL A 105 5.83 0.95 3.70
CA VAL A 105 5.50 -0.43 3.32
C VAL A 105 4.01 -0.58 3.13
N ARG A 106 3.18 -0.19 4.11
CA ARG A 106 1.73 -0.28 4.01
C ARG A 106 1.18 0.37 2.75
N GLU A 107 1.55 1.61 2.50
CA GLU A 107 0.96 2.40 1.40
C GLU A 107 1.50 2.00 0.02
N THR A 108 2.63 1.27 -0.06
CA THR A 108 3.22 0.81 -1.34
C THR A 108 2.98 -0.68 -1.62
N LEU A 109 2.83 -1.50 -0.57
CA LEU A 109 2.64 -2.95 -0.63
C LEU A 109 1.28 -3.31 -1.22
N ASP A 110 0.21 -2.62 -0.80
CA ASP A 110 -1.16 -2.93 -1.22
C ASP A 110 -1.31 -2.93 -2.74
N ARG A 111 -0.75 -1.93 -3.43
CA ARG A 111 -0.78 -1.88 -4.90
C ARG A 111 0.04 -3.01 -5.54
N GLY A 112 1.17 -3.38 -4.94
CA GLY A 112 1.99 -4.49 -5.43
C GLY A 112 1.27 -5.84 -5.35
N ILE A 113 0.58 -6.08 -4.23
CA ILE A 113 -0.24 -7.28 -4.01
C ILE A 113 -1.44 -7.26 -4.96
N GLN A 114 -2.13 -6.13 -5.09
CA GLN A 114 -3.26 -5.96 -6.01
C GLN A 114 -2.87 -6.32 -7.45
N GLU A 115 -1.77 -5.77 -7.97
CA GLU A 115 -1.33 -6.05 -9.34
C GLU A 115 -0.94 -7.53 -9.54
N GLN A 116 -0.33 -8.18 -8.54
CA GLN A 116 -0.03 -9.61 -8.61
C GLN A 116 -1.31 -10.46 -8.61
N LEU A 117 -2.29 -10.11 -7.77
CA LEU A 117 -3.57 -10.80 -7.72
C LEU A 117 -4.39 -10.56 -8.98
N GLU A 118 -4.41 -9.35 -9.53
CA GLU A 118 -5.03 -9.08 -10.82
C GLU A 118 -4.40 -9.88 -11.95
N ARG A 119 -3.06 -10.01 -11.96
CA ARG A 119 -2.37 -10.87 -12.92
C ARG A 119 -2.78 -12.33 -12.73
N TYR A 120 -2.81 -12.81 -11.49
CA TYR A 120 -3.25 -14.16 -11.15
C TYR A 120 -4.70 -14.44 -11.60
N HIS A 121 -5.60 -13.47 -11.40
CA HIS A 121 -7.00 -13.58 -11.80
C HIS A 121 -7.18 -13.75 -13.30
N ARG A 122 -6.31 -13.13 -14.10
CA ARG A 122 -6.31 -13.24 -15.57
C ARG A 122 -5.68 -14.54 -16.09
N MET A 123 -4.95 -15.27 -15.26
CA MET A 123 -4.35 -16.55 -15.63
C MET A 123 -5.42 -17.64 -15.73
N ASN A 124 -5.28 -18.51 -16.74
CA ASN A 124 -6.03 -19.76 -16.79
C ASN A 124 -5.49 -20.76 -15.74
N LYS A 125 -6.14 -21.91 -15.59
CA LYS A 125 -5.81 -22.89 -14.55
C LYS A 125 -4.35 -23.39 -14.65
N ASP A 126 -3.90 -23.78 -15.83
CA ASP A 126 -2.55 -24.33 -16.03
C ASP A 126 -1.48 -23.25 -15.77
N GLU A 127 -1.76 -22.00 -16.15
CA GLU A 127 -0.91 -20.84 -15.85
C GLU A 127 -0.84 -20.56 -14.34
N ARG A 128 -1.96 -20.67 -13.62
CA ARG A 128 -2.00 -20.51 -12.16
C ARG A 128 -1.20 -21.60 -11.45
N GLU A 129 -1.33 -22.85 -11.88
CA GLU A 129 -0.56 -23.97 -11.34
C GLU A 129 0.96 -23.77 -11.57
N ALA A 130 1.34 -23.35 -12.79
CA ALA A 130 2.73 -23.01 -13.11
C ALA A 130 3.25 -21.83 -12.27
N PHE A 131 2.43 -20.79 -12.08
CA PHE A 131 2.76 -19.65 -11.24
C PHE A 131 2.99 -20.08 -9.78
N VAL A 132 2.07 -20.87 -9.21
CA VAL A 132 2.21 -21.39 -7.83
C VAL A 132 3.48 -22.23 -7.70
N ALA A 133 3.75 -23.14 -8.65
CA ALA A 133 4.96 -23.95 -8.63
C ALA A 133 6.24 -23.10 -8.71
N GLU A 134 6.25 -22.06 -9.54
CA GLU A 134 7.37 -21.12 -9.64
C GLU A 134 7.63 -20.37 -8.32
N ILE A 135 6.58 -19.85 -7.68
CA ILE A 135 6.73 -19.14 -6.41
C ILE A 135 7.23 -20.09 -5.31
N ARG A 136 6.73 -21.33 -5.24
CA ARG A 136 7.23 -22.34 -4.29
C ARG A 136 8.71 -22.63 -4.50
N LYS A 137 9.13 -22.78 -5.76
CA LYS A 137 10.55 -22.97 -6.09
C LYS A 137 11.41 -21.80 -5.60
N ARG A 138 10.96 -20.56 -5.82
CA ARG A 138 11.67 -19.36 -5.33
C ARG A 138 11.71 -19.28 -3.80
N GLN A 139 10.63 -19.69 -3.11
CA GLN A 139 10.61 -19.77 -1.65
C GLN A 139 11.64 -20.78 -1.14
N GLN A 140 11.75 -21.94 -1.77
CA GLN A 140 12.75 -22.95 -1.44
C GLN A 140 14.19 -22.44 -1.70
N GLU A 141 14.44 -21.82 -2.85
CA GLU A 141 15.74 -21.22 -3.19
C GLU A 141 16.13 -20.12 -2.19
N ALA A 142 15.19 -19.27 -1.78
CA ALA A 142 15.41 -18.25 -0.77
C ALA A 142 15.82 -18.87 0.56
N ARG A 143 15.19 -19.99 0.96
CA ARG A 143 15.55 -20.73 2.17
C ARG A 143 16.98 -21.27 2.12
N GLU A 144 17.34 -21.91 1.01
CA GLU A 144 18.70 -22.40 0.82
C GLU A 144 19.75 -21.27 0.81
N GLN A 145 19.41 -20.11 0.26
CA GLN A 145 20.27 -18.93 0.32
C GLN A 145 20.44 -18.43 1.75
N MET A 146 19.38 -18.39 2.55
CA MET A 146 19.45 -18.02 3.98
C MET A 146 20.40 -18.94 4.76
N ASP A 147 20.39 -20.25 4.45
CA ASP A 147 21.27 -21.23 5.10
C ASP A 147 22.76 -21.03 4.75
N ARG A 148 23.05 -20.50 3.56
CA ARG A 148 24.41 -20.22 3.07
C ARG A 148 24.96 -18.88 3.52
N LEU A 149 24.16 -18.04 4.19
CA LEU A 149 24.61 -16.74 4.68
C LEU A 149 25.74 -16.89 5.73
N PRO A 150 26.72 -15.97 5.75
CA PRO A 150 27.67 -15.85 6.85
C PRO A 150 26.96 -15.63 8.22
N PRO A 151 27.58 -16.03 9.35
CA PRO A 151 26.95 -15.94 10.67
C PRO A 151 26.48 -14.53 11.06
N ASP A 152 27.25 -13.49 10.73
CA ASP A 152 26.89 -12.09 10.98
C ASP A 152 25.62 -11.68 10.21
N LYS A 153 25.48 -12.16 8.96
CA LYS A 153 24.31 -11.91 8.12
C LYS A 153 23.09 -12.70 8.57
N LYS A 154 23.29 -13.92 9.05
CA LYS A 154 22.21 -14.72 9.67
C LYS A 154 21.64 -14.02 10.89
N GLU A 155 22.50 -13.44 11.72
CA GLU A 155 22.08 -12.68 12.89
C GLU A 155 21.33 -11.39 12.51
N GLU A 156 21.80 -10.63 11.51
CA GLU A 156 21.10 -9.45 10.98
C GLU A 156 19.69 -9.83 10.48
N LEU A 157 19.61 -10.90 9.69
CA LEU A 157 18.35 -11.42 9.16
C LEU A 157 17.41 -11.92 10.26
N ARG A 158 17.93 -12.61 11.27
CA ARG A 158 17.16 -13.08 12.43
C ARG A 158 16.57 -11.91 13.20
N ARG A 159 17.33 -10.85 13.46
CA ARG A 159 16.81 -9.63 14.11
C ARG A 159 15.72 -8.96 13.27
N PHE A 160 15.94 -8.87 11.96
CA PHE A 160 14.93 -8.34 11.05
C PHE A 160 13.64 -9.18 11.08
N ALA A 161 13.74 -10.50 10.99
CA ALA A 161 12.63 -11.44 11.01
C ALA A 161 11.84 -11.45 12.34
N ASN A 162 12.47 -11.06 13.44
CA ASN A 162 11.84 -10.89 14.75
C ASN A 162 11.37 -9.45 15.01
N SER A 163 11.50 -8.54 14.05
CA SER A 163 11.06 -7.16 14.21
C SER A 163 9.53 -7.04 14.08
N GLU A 164 8.93 -6.12 14.84
CA GLU A 164 7.49 -5.81 14.75
C GLU A 164 7.06 -5.42 13.33
N ASN A 165 7.97 -4.82 12.56
CA ASN A 165 7.71 -4.41 11.18
C ASN A 165 7.39 -5.59 10.26
N VAL A 166 8.02 -6.75 10.47
CA VAL A 166 7.77 -7.94 9.65
C VAL A 166 6.43 -8.58 10.00
N ALA A 167 6.08 -8.62 11.30
CA ALA A 167 4.78 -9.12 11.74
C ALA A 167 3.63 -8.28 11.17
N GLU A 168 3.75 -6.95 11.24
CA GLU A 168 2.74 -6.05 10.68
C GLU A 168 2.66 -6.14 9.16
N MET A 169 3.79 -6.24 8.46
CA MET A 169 3.81 -6.43 7.01
C MET A 169 3.09 -7.72 6.60
N LEU A 170 3.31 -8.82 7.33
CA LEU A 170 2.58 -10.06 7.09
C LEU A 170 1.09 -9.92 7.37
N GLU A 171 0.72 -9.26 8.47
CA GLU A 171 -0.69 -9.03 8.78
C GLU A 171 -1.40 -8.24 7.69
N GLN A 172 -0.77 -7.18 7.16
CA GLN A 172 -1.30 -6.38 6.07
C GLN A 172 -1.37 -7.17 4.77
N ALA A 173 -0.32 -7.90 4.42
CA ALA A 173 -0.32 -8.77 3.25
C ALA A 173 -1.44 -9.82 3.32
N SER A 174 -1.64 -10.43 4.49
CA SER A 174 -2.74 -11.37 4.75
C SER A 174 -4.11 -10.72 4.62
N LYS A 175 -4.30 -9.51 5.18
CA LYS A 175 -5.57 -8.78 5.04
C LYS A 175 -5.87 -8.43 3.59
N ALA A 176 -4.88 -7.89 2.86
CA ALA A 176 -5.01 -7.59 1.44
C ALA A 176 -5.37 -8.85 0.65
N PHE A 177 -4.62 -9.94 0.86
CA PHE A 177 -4.87 -11.24 0.26
C PHE A 177 -6.30 -11.74 0.52
N LEU A 178 -6.73 -11.78 1.79
CA LEU A 178 -8.06 -12.26 2.16
C LEU A 178 -9.19 -11.39 1.60
N SER A 179 -8.97 -10.09 1.43
CA SER A 179 -9.96 -9.16 0.91
C SER A 179 -10.11 -9.21 -0.62
N LEU A 180 -9.06 -9.62 -1.34
CA LEU A 180 -8.97 -9.54 -2.80
C LEU A 180 -9.10 -10.90 -3.51
N THR A 181 -9.21 -12.01 -2.77
CA THR A 181 -9.26 -13.36 -3.31
C THR A 181 -10.56 -14.08 -2.96
N THR A 182 -11.08 -14.87 -3.90
CA THR A 182 -12.21 -15.76 -3.66
C THR A 182 -11.81 -16.94 -2.78
N SER A 183 -12.78 -17.68 -2.23
CA SER A 183 -12.48 -18.87 -1.42
C SER A 183 -11.72 -19.96 -2.20
N ALA A 184 -11.97 -20.11 -3.50
CA ALA A 184 -11.25 -21.06 -4.34
C ALA A 184 -9.79 -20.63 -4.57
N GLU A 185 -9.57 -19.36 -4.90
CA GLU A 185 -8.21 -18.81 -5.07
C GLU A 185 -7.42 -18.83 -3.77
N ARG A 186 -8.09 -18.62 -2.62
CA ARG A 186 -7.46 -18.80 -1.30
C ARG A 186 -6.95 -20.21 -1.11
N ALA A 187 -7.73 -21.23 -1.49
CA ALA A 187 -7.30 -22.62 -1.39
C ALA A 187 -6.09 -22.91 -2.29
N GLU A 188 -6.06 -22.36 -3.50
CA GLU A 188 -4.93 -22.51 -4.44
C GLU A 188 -3.64 -21.85 -3.90
N LEU A 189 -3.78 -20.62 -3.39
CA LEU A 189 -2.66 -19.80 -2.92
C LEU A 189 -2.24 -20.10 -1.47
N GLN A 190 -3.02 -20.89 -0.73
CA GLN A 190 -2.75 -21.26 0.67
C GLN A 190 -1.34 -21.82 0.86
N SER A 191 -0.90 -22.69 -0.05
CA SER A 191 0.43 -23.30 0.01
C SER A 191 1.58 -22.28 -0.12
N LEU A 192 1.35 -21.17 -0.83
CA LEU A 192 2.32 -20.08 -0.94
C LEU A 192 2.40 -19.28 0.36
N TYR A 193 1.25 -19.05 1.00
CA TYR A 193 1.19 -18.36 2.27
C TYR A 193 1.91 -19.15 3.37
N GLU A 194 1.63 -20.45 3.47
CA GLU A 194 2.30 -21.37 4.41
C GLU A 194 3.81 -21.41 4.16
N GLY A 195 4.25 -21.54 2.90
CA GLY A 195 5.68 -21.50 2.56
C GLY A 195 6.36 -20.18 2.93
N ALA A 196 5.66 -19.04 2.83
CA ALA A 196 6.19 -17.75 3.26
C ALA A 196 6.33 -17.68 4.79
N LEU A 197 5.35 -18.18 5.54
CA LEU A 197 5.43 -18.28 7.00
C LEU A 197 6.54 -19.22 7.46
N ASP A 198 6.69 -20.37 6.82
CA ASP A 198 7.76 -21.33 7.11
C ASP A 198 9.14 -20.71 6.89
N ASN A 199 9.32 -19.95 5.80
CA ASN A 199 10.55 -19.22 5.54
C ASN A 199 10.83 -18.15 6.60
N LEU A 200 9.80 -17.44 7.05
CA LEU A 200 9.97 -16.48 8.13
C LEU A 200 10.38 -17.17 9.44
N GLN A 201 9.69 -18.25 9.82
CA GLN A 201 10.02 -19.02 11.02
C GLN A 201 11.43 -19.61 10.93
N HIS A 202 11.85 -20.04 9.74
CA HIS A 202 13.21 -20.50 9.48
C HIS A 202 14.21 -19.37 9.73
N ALA A 203 13.97 -18.18 9.15
CA ALA A 203 14.80 -17.00 9.37
C ALA A 203 14.91 -16.60 10.85
N GLN A 204 13.82 -16.72 11.62
CA GLN A 204 13.81 -16.46 13.07
C GLN A 204 14.65 -17.46 13.88
N LYS A 205 14.90 -18.66 13.34
CA LYS A 205 15.62 -19.75 14.00
C LYS A 205 17.06 -19.96 13.49
N LEU A 206 17.52 -19.15 12.53
CA LEU A 206 18.88 -19.22 12.01
C LEU A 206 19.90 -19.08 13.15
N LYS A 207 20.93 -19.93 13.13
CA LYS A 207 22.06 -19.94 14.06
C LYS A 207 23.36 -19.63 13.33
#